data_AF-A0A6J6C8D5-F1
#
_entry.id   AF-A0A6J6C8D5-F1
#
_cell.length_a   1.000
_cell.length_b   1.000
_cell.length_c   1.000
_cell.angle_alpha   90.00
_cell.angle_beta   90.00
_cell.angle_gamma   90.00
#
_symmetry.space_group_name_H-M   'P 1'
#
loop_
_entity.id
_entity.type
_entity.pdbx_description
1 polymer ?
#
loop_
_entity_poly.entity_id
_entity_poly.type
_entity_poly.pdbx_seq_one_letter_code
_entity_poly.pdbx_strand_id
1 'polypeptide(L)'
;MESLALLAVFLIALTALGGPISLALTFLPQRLLPLAVIKILAFVIALIAIFIGVMLIINVNSIGARFIAIFGITTAVTAIYRIIKIIPKIK
;
A
#
# COMPACT_ATOMS: atom_id res chain seq x y z
N MET A 1 8.37 -6.01 -26.77
CA MET A 1 7.11 -5.75 -26.04
C MET A 1 7.07 -6.39 -24.66
N GLU A 2 7.86 -7.43 -24.38
CA GLU A 2 7.84 -8.14 -23.09
C GLU A 2 8.28 -7.29 -21.88
N SER A 3 9.29 -6.42 -22.05
CA SER A 3 9.78 -5.54 -20.97
C SER A 3 8.71 -4.57 -20.46
N LEU A 4 7.81 -4.09 -21.33
CA LEU A 4 6.72 -3.19 -20.94
C LEU A 4 5.64 -3.91 -20.12
N ALA A 5 5.34 -5.16 -20.51
CA ALA A 5 4.39 -6.00 -19.78
C ALA A 5 4.91 -6.35 -18.38
N LEU A 6 6.21 -6.66 -18.25
CA LEU A 6 6.88 -6.87 -16.96
C LEU A 6 6.79 -5.64 -16.06
N LEU A 7 7.01 -4.44 -16.61
CA LEU A 7 6.88 -3.19 -15.85
C LEU A 7 5.44 -2.96 -15.37
N ALA A 8 4.45 -3.21 -16.23
CA ALA A 8 3.04 -3.09 -15.87
C ALA A 8 2.65 -4.10 -14.77
N VAL A 9 3.07 -5.35 -14.89
CA VAL A 9 2.85 -6.39 -13.86
C VAL A 9 3.50 -6.00 -12.54
N PHE A 10 4.72 -5.45 -12.57
CA PHE A 10 5.40 -4.97 -11.37
C PHE A 10 4.62 -3.85 -10.66
N LEU A 11 4.12 -2.86 -11.40
CA LEU A 11 3.32 -1.76 -10.85
C LEU A 11 1.98 -2.24 -10.27
N ILE A 12 1.32 -3.16 -10.97
CA ILE A 12 0.08 -3.79 -10.52
C ILE A 12 0.34 -4.58 -9.23
N ALA A 13 1.40 -5.38 -9.18
CA ALA A 13 1.79 -6.16 -8.01
C ALA A 13 2.12 -5.25 -6.81
N LEU A 14 2.82 -4.13 -7.05
CA LEU A 14 3.14 -3.16 -6.01
C LEU A 14 1.89 -2.55 -5.39
N THR A 15 0.87 -2.27 -6.19
CA THR A 15 -0.41 -1.73 -5.71
C THR A 15 -1.24 -2.80 -5.01
N ALA A 16 -1.33 -3.98 -5.63
CA ALA A 16 -2.12 -5.12 -5.14
C ALA A 16 -1.61 -5.63 -3.79
N LEU A 17 -0.29 -5.66 -3.59
CA LEU A 17 0.36 -6.17 -2.39
C LEU A 17 0.77 -5.06 -1.43
N GLY A 18 1.18 -3.88 -1.93
CA GLY A 18 1.66 -2.78 -1.09
C GLY A 18 0.60 -2.27 -0.11
N GLY A 19 -0.66 -2.14 -0.53
CA GLY A 19 -1.77 -1.79 0.35
C GLY A 19 -1.95 -2.80 1.50
N PRO A 20 -2.20 -4.09 1.21
CA PRO A 20 -2.31 -5.13 2.24
C PRO A 20 -1.07 -5.30 3.11
N ILE A 21 0.14 -5.20 2.54
CA ILE A 21 1.40 -5.27 3.30
C ILE A 21 1.50 -4.10 4.27
N SER A 22 1.18 -2.88 3.83
CA SER A 22 1.17 -1.71 4.72
C SER A 22 0.21 -1.91 5.89
N LEU A 23 -0.97 -2.49 5.62
CA LEU A 23 -1.96 -2.80 6.64
C LEU A 23 -1.45 -3.90 7.59
N ALA A 24 -0.88 -4.99 7.07
CA ALA A 24 -0.32 -6.08 7.86
C ALA A 24 0.81 -5.60 8.78
N LEU A 25 1.67 -4.69 8.30
CA LEU A 25 2.70 -4.05 9.13
C LEU A 25 2.12 -3.32 10.34
N THR A 26 0.92 -2.73 10.24
CA THR A 26 0.25 -2.10 11.39
C THR A 26 -0.21 -3.08 12.49
N PHE A 27 -0.20 -4.39 12.22
CA PHE A 27 -0.53 -5.44 13.19
C PHE A 27 0.71 -6.10 13.80
N LEU A 28 1.91 -5.74 13.35
CA LEU A 28 3.12 -6.40 13.81
C LEU A 28 3.42 -6.05 15.28
N PRO A 29 3.69 -7.04 16.15
CA PRO A 29 3.94 -6.77 17.56
C PRO A 29 5.27 -6.03 17.77
N GLN A 30 5.30 -5.11 18.74
CA GLN A 30 6.46 -4.27 19.10
C GLN A 30 7.73 -5.07 19.46
N ARG A 31 7.61 -6.38 19.67
CA ARG A 31 8.74 -7.28 19.93
C ARG A 31 9.64 -7.48 18.70
N LEU A 32 9.11 -7.33 17.49
CA LEU A 32 9.87 -7.53 16.24
C LEU A 32 10.54 -6.25 15.74
N LEU A 33 9.82 -5.12 15.80
CA LEU A 33 10.30 -3.85 15.25
C LEU A 33 9.88 -2.68 16.17
N PRO A 34 10.74 -1.64 16.29
CA PRO A 34 10.38 -0.43 17.03
C PRO A 34 9.12 0.23 16.44
N LEU A 35 8.24 0.72 17.31
CA LEU A 35 6.96 1.29 16.91
C LEU A 35 7.12 2.47 15.92
N ALA A 36 8.20 3.26 16.07
CA ALA A 36 8.54 4.34 15.13
C ALA A 36 8.79 3.83 13.71
N VAL A 37 9.55 2.74 13.60
CA VAL A 37 9.93 2.15 12.31
C VAL A 37 8.71 1.57 11.61
N ILE A 38 7.85 0.87 12.33
CA ILE A 38 6.59 0.32 11.78
C ILE A 38 5.71 1.45 11.23
N LYS A 39 5.54 2.55 11.99
CA LYS A 39 4.72 3.69 11.56
C LYS A 39 5.27 4.33 10.28
N ILE A 40 6.57 4.59 10.22
CA ILE A 40 7.21 5.22 9.06
C ILE A 40 7.12 4.29 7.85
N LEU A 41 7.49 3.02 8.00
CA LEU A 41 7.54 2.06 6.90
C LEU A 41 6.14 1.77 6.34
N ALA A 42 5.15 1.52 7.21
CA ALA A 42 3.77 1.30 6.80
C ALA A 42 3.19 2.56 6.11
N PHE A 43 3.52 3.76 6.60
CA PHE A 43 3.07 5.00 5.98
C PHE A 43 3.68 5.20 4.58
N VAL A 44 4.98 5.00 4.41
CA VAL A 44 5.66 5.14 3.11
C VAL A 44 5.11 4.14 2.09
N ILE A 45 4.95 2.87 2.47
CA ILE A 45 4.40 1.83 1.58
C ILE A 45 2.95 2.15 1.21
N ALA A 46 2.13 2.59 2.17
CA ALA A 46 0.75 2.98 1.89
C ALA A 46 0.68 4.16 0.90
N LEU A 47 1.57 5.15 1.04
CA LEU A 47 1.63 6.31 0.15
C LEU A 47 2.00 5.92 -1.28
N ILE A 48 2.99 5.03 -1.44
CA ILE A 48 3.39 4.46 -2.73
C ILE A 48 2.24 3.68 -3.37
N ALA A 49 1.56 2.83 -2.59
CA ALA A 49 0.43 2.04 -3.08
C ALA A 49 -0.72 2.94 -3.57
N ILE A 50 -1.03 4.03 -2.85
CA ILE A 50 -2.04 5.00 -3.28
C ILE A 50 -1.60 5.69 -4.57
N PHE A 51 -0.36 6.17 -4.63
CA PHE A 51 0.15 6.89 -5.80
C PHE A 51 0.10 6.04 -7.07
N ILE A 52 0.60 4.80 -7.00
CA ILE A 52 0.59 3.88 -8.14
C ILE A 52 -0.84 3.44 -8.47
N GLY A 53 -1.69 3.18 -7.47
CA GLY A 53 -3.08 2.83 -7.69
C GLY A 53 -3.86 3.91 -8.44
N VAL A 54 -3.67 5.18 -8.07
CA VAL A 54 -4.29 6.31 -8.78
C VAL A 54 -3.77 6.39 -10.22
N MET A 55 -2.45 6.24 -10.43
CA MET A 55 -1.87 6.22 -11.78
C MET A 55 -2.43 5.07 -12.62
N LEU A 56 -2.67 3.90 -12.02
CA LEU A 56 -3.25 2.74 -12.69
C LEU A 56 -4.69 3.01 -13.15
N ILE A 57 -5.49 3.67 -12.31
CA ILE A 57 -6.89 4.01 -12.64
C ILE A 57 -6.96 5.01 -13.81
N ILE A 58 -6.07 6.00 -13.83
CA ILE A 58 -6.05 7.06 -14.85
C ILE A 58 -5.50 6.54 -16.18
N ASN A 59 -4.39 5.79 -16.15
CA ASN A 59 -3.66 5.43 -17.36
C ASN A 59 -4.06 4.07 -17.97
N VAL A 60 -4.71 3.19 -17.20
CA VAL A 60 -5.06 1.83 -17.67
C VAL A 60 -6.56 1.71 -17.85
N ASN A 61 -7.01 1.61 -19.11
CA ASN A 61 -8.43 1.38 -19.45
C ASN A 61 -8.80 -0.12 -19.37
N SER A 62 -8.49 -0.76 -18.24
CA SER A 62 -8.86 -2.15 -17.95
C SER A 62 -9.65 -2.22 -16.65
N ILE A 63 -10.76 -2.95 -16.69
CA ILE A 63 -11.62 -3.18 -15.53
C ILE A 63 -10.85 -3.90 -14.42
N GLY A 64 -10.04 -4.92 -14.75
CA GLY A 64 -9.25 -5.65 -13.76
C GLY A 64 -8.22 -4.76 -13.05
N ALA A 65 -7.55 -3.89 -13.79
CA ALA A 65 -6.61 -2.92 -13.23
C ALA A 65 -7.30 -1.96 -12.24
N ARG A 66 -8.50 -1.47 -12.58
CA ARG A 66 -9.28 -0.59 -11.70
C ARG A 66 -9.67 -1.27 -10.39
N PHE A 67 -10.16 -2.52 -10.45
CA PHE A 67 -10.52 -3.26 -9.24
C PHE A 67 -9.31 -3.49 -8.32
N ILE A 68 -8.17 -3.89 -8.89
CA ILE A 68 -6.93 -4.10 -8.13
C ILE A 68 -6.45 -2.79 -7.50
N ALA A 69 -6.50 -1.69 -8.26
CA ALA A 69 -6.11 -0.38 -7.76
C ALA A 69 -7.01 0.09 -6.62
N ILE A 70 -8.33 -0.05 -6.74
CA ILE A 70 -9.29 0.31 -5.67
C ILE A 70 -9.02 -0.54 -4.42
N PHE A 71 -8.77 -1.85 -4.57
CA PHE A 71 -8.42 -2.72 -3.46
C PHE A 71 -7.11 -2.29 -2.77
N GLY A 72 -6.06 -2.00 -3.54
CA GLY A 72 -4.80 -1.50 -3.00
C GLY A 72 -4.92 -0.15 -2.29
N ILE A 73 -5.71 0.78 -2.85
CA ILE A 73 -5.96 2.10 -2.26
C ILE A 73 -6.76 1.96 -0.95
N THR A 74 -7.84 1.18 -0.93
CA THR A 74 -8.69 1.01 0.27
C THR A 74 -7.92 0.37 1.43
N THR A 75 -7.08 -0.62 1.14
CA THR A 75 -6.20 -1.25 2.14
C THR A 75 -5.09 -0.31 2.63
N ALA A 76 -4.51 0.51 1.76
CA ALA A 76 -3.55 1.54 2.14
C ALA A 76 -4.17 2.65 3.00
N VAL A 77 -5.38 3.12 2.66
CA VAL A 77 -6.11 4.14 3.43
C VAL A 77 -6.45 3.60 4.83
N THR A 78 -6.90 2.35 4.93
CA THR A 78 -7.16 1.72 6.23
C THR A 78 -5.88 1.55 7.05
N ALA A 79 -4.74 1.23 6.44
CA ALA A 79 -3.45 1.20 7.13
C ALA A 79 -3.09 2.56 7.74
N ILE A 80 -3.21 3.64 6.95
CA ILE A 80 -2.96 5.01 7.41
C ILE A 80 -3.90 5.38 8.57
N TYR A 81 -5.18 5.03 8.48
CA TYR A 81 -6.14 5.25 9.56
C TYR A 81 -5.73 4.55 10.86
N ARG A 82 -5.25 3.29 10.81
CA ARG A 82 -4.75 2.58 12.00
C ARG A 82 -3.50 3.23 12.59
N ILE A 83 -2.58 3.70 11.74
CA ILE A 83 -1.35 4.40 12.18
C ILE A 83 -1.68 5.66 12.98
N ILE A 84 -2.69 6.43 12.55
CA ILE A 84 -3.07 7.70 13.17
C ILE A 84 -3.91 7.48 14.43
N LYS A 85 -4.92 6.61 14.37
CA LYS A 85 -5.95 6.51 15.41
C LYS A 85 -5.71 5.42 16.45
N ILE A 86 -5.12 4.29 16.05
CA ILE A 86 -5.03 3.10 16.91
C ILE A 86 -3.65 2.98 17.54
N ILE A 87 -2.58 3.26 16.78
CA ILE A 87 -1.23 3.16 17.31
C ILE A 87 -0.93 4.39 18.17
N PRO A 88 -0.79 4.26 19.51
CA PRO A 88 -0.56 5.39 20.39
C PRO A 88 0.70 6.17 19.98
N LYS A 89 0.68 7.48 20.26
CA LYS A 89 1.85 8.34 20.03
C LYS A 89 3.00 7.85 20.90
N ILE A 90 4.19 7.79 20.32
CA ILE A 90 5.42 7.62 21.09
C ILE A 90 5.49 8.83 22.03
N LYS A 91 5.47 8.57 23.34
CA LYS A 91 5.70 9.59 24.36
C LYS A 91 7.19 9.90 24.44
#